data_AF-A0A5J6MKA0-F1
#
_entry.id   AF-A0A5J6MKA0-F1
#
_cell.length_a   1.000
_cell.length_b   1.000
_cell.length_c   1.000
_cell.angle_alpha   90.00
_cell.angle_beta   90.00
_cell.angle_gamma   90.00
#
_symmetry.space_group_name_H-M   'P 1'
#
loop_
_entity.id
_entity.type
_entity.pdbx_description
1 polymer ?
#
loop_
_entity_poly.entity_id
_entity_poly.type
_entity_poly.pdbx_seq_one_letter_code
_entity_poly.pdbx_strand_id
1 'polypeptide(L)'
;MFSEDELAMLDGKRRAAFRSGFLGIPSLGWSTLAQIVSVGPHDRAAAVEMLTRCLQDRFGAPDLAAARTAAEMEFEFAGSLCSQSPGTLIGLQRHFENDAIRESFRVLSRRTGAAPLQGFSVLEAEELDEGEAPDGSAAPESGGRG
;
A
#
# COMPACT_ATOMS: atom_id res chain seq x y z
N MET A 1 -6.05 7.57 10.72
CA MET A 1 -6.18 9.03 10.59
C MET A 1 -5.53 9.67 11.80
N PHE A 2 -5.02 10.89 11.67
CA PHE A 2 -4.27 11.56 12.74
C PHE A 2 -5.05 12.79 13.18
N SER A 3 -5.35 12.90 14.47
CA SER A 3 -5.94 14.10 15.07
C SER A 3 -4.83 15.06 15.49
N GLU A 4 -5.12 16.36 15.54
CA GLU A 4 -4.14 17.40 15.93
C GLU A 4 -3.49 17.10 17.28
N ASP A 5 -4.29 16.69 18.28
CA ASP A 5 -3.83 16.30 19.61
C ASP A 5 -2.84 15.11 19.59
N GLU A 6 -2.93 14.25 18.58
CA GLU A 6 -2.10 13.05 18.46
C GLU A 6 -0.74 13.35 17.80
N LEU A 7 -0.67 14.40 16.97
CA LEU A 7 0.50 14.67 16.12
C LEU A 7 1.78 14.87 16.93
N ALA A 8 1.68 15.52 18.10
CA ALA A 8 2.81 15.75 18.99
C ALA A 8 3.34 14.46 19.65
N MET A 9 2.52 13.42 19.74
CA MET A 9 2.85 12.16 20.43
C MET A 9 3.15 11.00 19.49
N LEU A 10 3.02 11.19 18.16
CA LEU A 10 3.30 10.12 17.20
C LEU A 10 4.74 9.64 17.33
N ASP A 11 4.94 8.33 17.43
CA ASP A 11 6.25 7.70 17.42
C ASP A 11 6.36 6.62 16.34
N GLY A 12 7.59 6.12 16.14
CA GLY A 12 7.89 4.97 15.28
C GLY A 12 7.12 4.92 13.96
N LYS A 13 6.34 3.85 13.78
CA LYS A 13 5.58 3.57 12.55
C LYS A 13 4.46 4.59 12.31
N ARG A 14 3.78 5.08 13.36
CA ARG A 14 2.70 6.06 13.22
C ARG A 14 3.25 7.41 12.73
N ARG A 15 4.40 7.84 13.28
CA ARG A 15 5.11 9.04 12.80
C ARG A 15 5.52 8.91 11.33
N ALA A 16 6.01 7.74 10.92
CA ALA A 16 6.38 7.48 9.53
C ALA A 16 5.15 7.51 8.59
N ALA A 17 4.04 6.90 9.01
CA ALA A 17 2.78 6.93 8.27
C ALA A 17 2.22 8.35 8.14
N PHE A 18 2.27 9.17 9.19
CA PHE A 18 1.88 10.58 9.10
C PHE A 18 2.77 11.33 8.09
N ARG A 19 4.09 11.24 8.28
CA ARG A 19 5.06 12.05 7.54
C ARG A 19 5.07 11.75 6.04
N SER A 20 4.75 10.53 5.61
CA SER A 20 4.90 10.15 4.20
C SER A 20 3.83 9.19 3.66
N GLY A 21 2.78 8.89 4.42
CA GLY A 21 1.80 7.88 4.05
C GLY A 21 0.71 8.39 3.11
N PHE A 22 0.51 7.68 2.01
CA PHE A 22 -0.74 7.62 1.26
C PHE A 22 -1.65 6.57 1.88
N LEU A 23 -2.95 6.86 1.97
CA LEU A 23 -3.96 5.94 2.49
C LEU A 23 -4.56 5.13 1.33
N GLY A 24 -4.50 3.81 1.41
CA GLY A 24 -5.22 2.94 0.49
C GLY A 24 -6.71 2.86 0.85
N ILE A 25 -7.60 3.02 -0.12
CA ILE A 25 -9.05 3.03 0.13
C ILE A 25 -9.59 1.67 0.62
N PRO A 26 -9.35 0.53 -0.07
CA PRO A 26 -9.97 -0.74 0.34
C PRO A 26 -9.38 -1.30 1.64
N SER A 27 -8.10 -1.03 1.91
CA SER A 27 -7.39 -1.60 3.07
C SER A 27 -7.29 -0.64 4.27
N LEU A 28 -7.42 0.66 4.03
CA LEU A 28 -7.06 1.72 4.98
C LEU A 28 -5.63 1.60 5.52
N GLY A 29 -4.78 0.91 4.76
CA GLY A 29 -3.36 0.78 5.03
C GLY A 29 -2.58 1.99 4.52
N TRP A 30 -1.39 2.18 5.07
CA TRP A 30 -0.48 3.25 4.68
C TRP A 30 0.61 2.72 3.75
N SER A 31 0.84 3.42 2.64
CA SER A 31 2.00 3.24 1.78
C SER A 31 2.82 4.51 1.74
N THR A 32 4.15 4.42 1.75
CA THR A 32 5.01 5.61 1.62
C THR A 32 5.08 6.16 0.20
N LEU A 33 4.67 5.35 -0.78
CA LEU A 33 4.75 5.65 -2.21
C LEU A 33 3.42 5.34 -2.89
N ALA A 34 3.10 6.12 -3.92
CA ALA A 34 2.01 5.86 -4.85
C ALA A 34 2.53 5.83 -6.29
N GLN A 35 1.87 5.10 -7.18
CA GLN A 35 2.19 5.06 -8.61
C GLN A 35 1.07 5.71 -9.41
N ILE A 36 1.43 6.53 -10.40
CA ILE A 36 0.47 7.07 -11.36
C ILE A 36 0.04 5.92 -12.29
N VAL A 37 -1.27 5.73 -12.42
CA VAL A 37 -1.88 4.71 -13.30
C VAL A 37 -2.90 5.35 -14.23
N SER A 38 -3.13 4.73 -15.38
CA SER A 38 -4.27 5.07 -16.23
C SER A 38 -5.55 4.53 -15.59
N VAL A 39 -6.59 5.36 -15.53
CA VAL A 39 -7.88 5.01 -14.94
C VAL A 39 -9.00 5.32 -15.93
N GLY A 40 -9.89 4.35 -16.17
CA GLY A 40 -11.07 4.55 -17.00
C GLY A 40 -12.19 5.30 -16.24
N PRO A 41 -13.21 5.84 -16.95
CA PRO A 41 -14.34 6.50 -16.30
C PRO A 41 -15.10 5.60 -15.31
N HIS A 42 -15.26 4.31 -15.66
CA HIS A 42 -15.91 3.32 -14.82
C HIS A 42 -15.11 3.03 -13.55
N ASP A 43 -13.79 2.83 -13.68
CA ASP A 43 -12.91 2.58 -12.53
C ASP A 43 -12.89 3.78 -11.58
N ARG A 44 -12.86 5.00 -12.14
CA ARG A 44 -12.95 6.23 -11.35
C ARG A 44 -14.28 6.28 -10.58
N ALA A 45 -15.41 6.01 -11.24
CA ALA A 45 -16.72 6.02 -10.59
C ALA A 45 -16.81 4.99 -9.45
N ALA A 46 -16.30 3.78 -9.68
CA ALA A 46 -16.25 2.72 -8.66
C ALA A 46 -15.35 3.11 -7.48
N ALA A 47 -14.20 3.74 -7.73
CA ALA A 47 -13.27 4.17 -6.69
C ALA A 47 -13.85 5.34 -5.85
N VAL A 48 -14.57 6.27 -6.48
CA VAL A 48 -15.31 7.34 -5.78
C VAL A 48 -16.39 6.76 -4.87
N GLU A 49 -17.19 5.81 -5.37
CA GLU A 49 -18.22 5.14 -4.58
C GLU A 49 -17.61 4.39 -3.38
N MET A 50 -16.47 3.71 -3.58
CA MET A 50 -15.77 3.01 -2.51
C MET A 50 -15.26 3.97 -1.42
N LEU A 51 -14.68 5.11 -1.82
CA LEU A 51 -14.23 6.12 -0.87
C LEU A 51 -15.42 6.78 -0.15
N THR A 52 -16.53 7.03 -0.85
CA THR A 52 -17.77 7.59 -0.28
C THR A 52 -18.26 6.73 0.89
N ARG A 53 -18.39 5.42 0.67
CA ARG A 53 -18.78 4.47 1.72
C ARG A 53 -17.79 4.45 2.86
N CYS A 54 -16.50 4.47 2.54
CA CYS A 54 -15.47 4.49 3.57
C CYS A 54 -15.56 5.74 4.47
N LEU A 55 -15.79 6.92 3.88
CA LEU A 55 -15.97 8.17 4.61
C LEU A 55 -17.18 8.14 5.54
N GLN A 56 -18.30 7.55 5.09
CA GLN A 56 -19.48 7.36 5.91
C GLN A 56 -19.23 6.36 7.05
N ASP A 57 -18.78 5.15 6.71
CA ASP A 57 -18.70 4.03 7.65
C ASP A 57 -17.58 4.17 8.68
N ARG A 58 -16.46 4.82 8.31
CA ARG A 58 -15.22 4.79 9.10
C ARG A 58 -14.78 6.16 9.59
N PHE A 59 -15.23 7.23 8.93
CA PHE A 59 -14.80 8.59 9.21
C PHE A 59 -15.94 9.52 9.64
N GLY A 60 -17.16 9.00 9.77
CA GLY A 60 -18.28 9.72 10.38
C GLY A 60 -18.79 10.88 9.52
N ALA A 61 -18.70 10.78 8.19
CA ALA A 61 -19.33 11.74 7.31
C ALA A 61 -20.82 11.89 7.66
N PRO A 62 -21.36 13.13 7.72
CA PRO A 62 -22.68 13.39 8.28
C PRO A 62 -23.82 12.75 7.46
N ASP A 63 -23.63 12.67 6.13
CA ASP A 63 -24.52 11.98 5.21
C ASP A 63 -23.76 11.51 3.96
N LEU A 64 -24.43 10.69 3.14
CA LEU A 64 -23.85 10.12 1.92
C LEU A 64 -23.50 11.18 0.87
N ALA A 65 -24.27 12.26 0.77
CA ALA A 65 -24.02 13.30 -0.21
C ALA A 65 -22.74 14.07 0.12
N ALA A 66 -22.56 14.45 1.40
CA ALA A 66 -21.34 15.07 1.91
C ALA A 66 -20.13 14.12 1.73
N ALA A 67 -20.29 12.83 2.04
CA ALA A 67 -19.25 11.82 1.83
C ALA A 67 -18.85 11.72 0.35
N ARG A 68 -19.83 11.77 -0.56
CA ARG A 68 -19.59 11.70 -2.00
C ARG A 68 -18.86 12.92 -2.52
N THR A 69 -19.30 14.11 -2.13
CA THR A 69 -18.61 15.36 -2.51
C THR A 69 -17.17 15.35 -2.01
N ALA A 70 -16.93 14.93 -0.76
CA ALA A 70 -15.58 14.77 -0.23
C ALA A 70 -14.75 13.78 -1.05
N ALA A 71 -15.30 12.60 -1.38
CA ALA A 71 -14.62 11.63 -2.22
C ALA A 71 -14.27 12.20 -3.61
N GLU A 72 -15.20 12.90 -4.26
CA GLU A 72 -14.97 13.51 -5.57
C GLU A 72 -13.85 14.56 -5.54
N MET A 73 -13.80 15.40 -4.50
CA MET A 73 -12.72 16.38 -4.28
C MET A 73 -11.37 15.70 -4.08
N GLU A 74 -11.31 14.60 -3.31
CA GLU A 74 -10.07 13.83 -3.12
C GLU A 74 -9.56 13.25 -4.45
N PHE A 75 -10.45 12.73 -5.29
CA PHE A 75 -10.07 12.22 -6.62
C PHE A 75 -9.67 13.33 -7.60
N GLU A 76 -10.28 14.51 -7.51
CA GLU A 76 -9.87 15.68 -8.30
C GLU A 76 -8.47 16.16 -7.89
N PHE A 77 -8.24 16.29 -6.58
CA PHE A 77 -6.92 16.64 -6.03
C PHE A 77 -5.86 15.60 -6.41
N ALA A 78 -6.12 14.30 -6.21
CA ALA A 78 -5.21 13.24 -6.62
C ALA A 78 -4.92 13.27 -8.14
N GLY A 79 -5.93 13.57 -8.96
CA GLY A 79 -5.78 13.78 -10.40
C GLY A 79 -4.82 14.92 -10.75
N SER A 80 -4.83 16.01 -9.98
CA SER A 80 -3.92 17.15 -10.16
C SER A 80 -2.44 16.81 -9.92
N LEU A 81 -2.17 15.75 -9.15
CA LEU A 81 -0.80 15.25 -8.89
C LEU A 81 -0.26 14.43 -10.06
N CYS A 82 -1.12 13.96 -10.97
CA CYS A 82 -0.80 13.02 -12.04
C CYS A 82 -0.29 13.71 -13.32
N SER A 83 0.53 14.75 -13.20
CA SER A 83 1.11 15.48 -14.35
C SER A 83 2.20 14.71 -15.12
N GLN A 84 2.62 13.57 -14.59
CA GLN A 84 3.66 12.71 -15.18
C GLN A 84 3.05 11.47 -15.83
N SER A 85 3.85 10.73 -16.60
CA SER A 85 3.39 9.51 -17.28
C SER A 85 2.99 8.40 -16.30
N PRO A 86 2.04 7.52 -16.69
CA PRO A 86 1.77 6.29 -15.96
C PRO A 86 3.05 5.50 -15.68
N GLY A 87 3.12 4.87 -14.51
CA GLY A 87 4.29 4.18 -14.00
C GLY A 87 5.21 5.03 -13.12
N THR A 88 5.08 6.36 -13.15
CA THR A 88 5.84 7.28 -12.28
C THR A 88 5.45 7.12 -10.81
N LEU A 89 6.45 7.07 -9.93
CA LEU A 89 6.25 7.03 -8.49
C LEU A 89 6.20 8.43 -7.90
N ILE A 90 5.24 8.66 -7.00
CA ILE A 90 5.05 9.89 -6.24
C ILE A 90 5.26 9.59 -4.76
N GLY A 91 6.00 10.48 -4.10
CA GLY A 91 6.18 10.49 -2.66
C GLY A 91 5.51 11.70 -2.04
N LEU A 92 5.04 11.54 -0.80
CA LEU A 92 4.47 12.61 0.02
C LEU A 92 5.39 12.94 1.19
N GLN A 93 5.39 14.22 1.56
CA GLN A 93 5.98 14.71 2.79
C GLN A 93 4.97 15.62 3.50
N ARG A 94 4.67 15.31 4.76
CA ARG A 94 3.85 16.13 5.65
C ARG A 94 4.69 16.73 6.76
N HIS A 95 4.42 18.00 7.06
CA HIS A 95 4.89 18.69 8.25
C HIS A 95 3.70 19.31 8.97
N PHE A 96 3.77 19.35 10.30
CA PHE A 96 2.81 20.08 11.11
C PHE A 96 3.51 21.32 11.65
N GLU A 97 3.07 22.50 11.23
CA GLU A 97 3.58 23.80 11.69
C GLU A 97 2.43 24.80 11.80
N ASN A 98 2.50 25.71 12.76
CA ASN A 98 1.51 26.78 12.94
C ASN A 98 0.06 26.25 12.96
N ASP A 99 -0.20 25.15 13.67
CA ASP A 99 -1.49 24.48 13.76
C ASP A 99 -2.10 24.06 12.40
N ALA A 100 -1.24 23.82 11.40
CA ALA A 100 -1.65 23.39 10.07
C ALA A 100 -0.75 22.27 9.53
N ILE A 101 -1.36 21.35 8.77
CA ILE A 101 -0.63 20.34 8.02
C ILE A 101 -0.21 20.95 6.68
N ARG A 102 1.10 20.94 6.41
CA ARG A 102 1.65 21.27 5.09
C ARG A 102 2.08 20.01 4.37
N GLU A 103 1.61 19.85 3.14
CA GLU A 103 1.91 18.71 2.28
C GLU A 103 2.79 19.13 1.10
N SER A 104 3.76 18.29 0.76
CA SER A 104 4.61 18.44 -0.41
C SER A 104 4.71 17.10 -1.15
N PHE A 105 4.40 17.12 -2.44
CA PHE A 105 4.43 15.96 -3.32
C PHE A 105 5.67 16.04 -4.21
N ARG A 106 6.36 14.91 -4.37
CA ARG A 106 7.57 14.84 -5.20
C ARG A 106 7.51 13.63 -6.13
N VAL A 107 7.98 13.83 -7.35
CA VAL A 107 8.21 12.76 -8.31
C VAL A 107 9.51 12.05 -7.96
N LEU A 108 9.48 10.73 -7.95
CA LEU A 108 10.65 9.89 -7.77
C LEU A 108 11.06 9.32 -9.12
N SER A 109 12.13 9.88 -9.68
CA SER A 109 12.75 9.34 -10.87
C SER A 109 13.63 8.15 -10.49
N ARG A 110 13.48 7.03 -11.20
CA ARG A 110 14.53 6.00 -11.18
C ARG A 110 15.80 6.66 -11.72
N ARG A 111 16.93 6.46 -11.04
CA ARG A 111 18.22 6.93 -11.53
C ARG A 111 18.56 6.16 -12.81
N THR A 112 18.29 6.78 -13.96
CA THR A 112 18.69 6.25 -15.27
C THR A 112 20.21 6.04 -15.25
N GLY A 113 20.66 4.79 -15.44
CA GLY A 113 22.09 4.42 -15.43
C GLY A 113 22.61 3.73 -14.17
N ALA A 114 21.80 3.57 -13.11
CA ALA A 114 22.13 2.58 -12.08
C ALA A 114 21.79 1.18 -12.62
N ALA A 115 22.78 0.29 -12.68
CA ALA A 115 22.54 -1.14 -12.89
C ALA A 115 21.41 -1.59 -11.95
N PRO A 116 20.51 -2.51 -12.39
CA PRO A 116 19.44 -2.98 -11.54
C PRO A 116 20.04 -3.43 -10.22
N LEU A 117 19.58 -2.85 -9.11
CA LEU A 117 19.88 -3.38 -7.78
C LEU A 117 19.20 -4.74 -7.73
N GLN A 118 19.95 -5.79 -8.09
CA GLN A 118 19.60 -7.20 -7.93
C GLN A 118 19.58 -7.52 -6.43
N GLY A 119 18.66 -6.91 -5.69
CA GLY A 119 18.53 -7.10 -4.25
C GLY A 119 17.66 -8.31 -3.91
N PHE A 120 16.62 -8.53 -4.70
CA PHE A 120 15.78 -9.73 -4.64
C PHE A 120 14.88 -9.79 -5.87
N SER A 121 14.66 -11.00 -6.38
CA SER A 121 13.61 -11.32 -7.36
C SER A 121 12.61 -12.23 -6.68
N VAL A 122 11.31 -11.93 -6.80
CA VAL A 122 10.24 -12.83 -6.35
C VAL A 122 10.02 -13.84 -7.46
N LEU A 123 10.34 -15.10 -7.20
CA LEU A 123 10.01 -16.23 -8.06
C LEU A 123 8.82 -16.94 -7.43
N GLU A 124 7.80 -17.21 -8.24
CA GLU A 124 6.68 -18.07 -7.86
C GLU A 124 7.24 -19.48 -7.65
N ALA A 125 7.08 -20.01 -6.44
CA ALA A 125 7.53 -21.37 -6.13
C ALA A 125 6.49 -22.35 -6.68
N GLU A 126 6.92 -23.21 -7.61
CA GLU A 126 6.12 -24.35 -8.04
C GLU A 126 6.04 -25.34 -6.86
N GLU A 127 4.82 -25.73 -6.46
CA GLU A 127 4.61 -26.70 -5.40
C GLU A 127 5.24 -28.04 -5.83
N LEU A 128 6.25 -28.50 -5.08
CA LEU A 128 6.82 -29.83 -5.24
C LEU A 128 5.77 -30.84 -4.76
N ASP A 129 5.22 -31.61 -5.69
CA ASP A 129 4.41 -32.80 -5.41
C ASP A 129 5.23 -33.78 -4.58
N GLU A 130 4.90 -33.92 -3.29
CA GLU A 130 5.49 -34.92 -2.40
C GLU A 130 5.02 -36.30 -2.85
N GLY A 131 5.77 -36.88 -3.79
CA GLY A 131 5.58 -38.25 -4.26
C GLY A 131 5.72 -39.25 -3.11
N GLU A 132 4.63 -39.98 -2.89
CA GLU A 132 4.41 -41.19 -2.09
C GLU A 132 5.68 -41.89 -1.56
N ALA A 133 5.80 -42.01 -0.25
CA ALA A 133 6.86 -42.76 0.41
C ALA A 133 6.71 -44.27 0.12
N PRO A 134 7.75 -44.99 -0.35
CA PRO A 134 7.65 -46.43 -0.50
C PRO A 134 7.67 -47.12 0.87
N ASP A 135 6.59 -47.85 1.16
CA ASP A 135 6.51 -48.86 2.22
C ASP A 135 7.52 -49.99 1.95
N GLY A 136 8.26 -50.39 2.98
CA GLY A 136 9.43 -51.25 2.84
C GLY A 136 9.81 -51.95 4.13
N SER A 137 8.87 -52.63 4.76
CA SER A 137 9.15 -53.66 5.77
C SER A 137 9.93 -54.83 5.16
N ALA A 138 11.13 -55.11 5.66
CA ALA A 138 11.71 -56.47 5.80
C ALA A 138 13.03 -56.44 6.59
N ALA A 139 13.00 -56.96 7.82
CA ALA A 139 14.13 -57.70 8.42
C ALA A 139 14.01 -59.19 7.94
N PRO A 140 14.97 -60.14 8.17
CA PRO A 140 15.96 -60.16 9.26
C PRO A 140 17.31 -60.92 9.00
N GLU A 141 18.11 -60.97 10.09
CA GLU A 141 19.17 -61.92 10.52
C GLU A 141 20.53 -62.07 9.78
N SER A 142 21.65 -61.93 10.52
CA SER A 142 22.52 -63.07 10.92
C SER A 142 23.88 -62.65 11.54
N GLY A 143 24.34 -63.45 12.52
CA GLY A 143 25.75 -63.62 12.94
C GLY A 143 26.10 -62.99 14.29
N GLY A 144 26.51 -63.68 15.36
CA GLY A 144 27.02 -65.04 15.52
C GLY A 144 28.40 -65.04 16.19
N ARG A 145 28.43 -65.25 17.51
CA ARG A 145 29.51 -65.75 18.40
C ARG A 145 30.83 -64.98 18.54
N GLY A 146 31.18 -64.75 19.80
CA GLY A 146 32.51 -64.46 20.35
C GLY A 146 32.41 -64.39 21.86
#